data_AF-A0A0B0D525-F1
#
_entry.id   AF-A0A0B0D525-F1
#
_cell.length_a   1.000
_cell.length_b   1.000
_cell.length_c   1.000
_cell.angle_alpha   90.00
_cell.angle_beta   90.00
_cell.angle_gamma   90.00
#
_symmetry.space_group_name_H-M   'P 1'
#
loop_
_entity.id
_entity.type
_entity.pdbx_description
1 polymer ?
#
loop_
_entity_poly.entity_id
_entity_poly.type
_entity_poly.pdbx_seq_one_letter_code
_entity_poly.pdbx_strand_id
1 'polypeptide(L)'
;MDDLLAEWDTPDRKDPSGYGYDWWIYEDKLAQVGIQSGEVVTAVAFVGGVEDVPVHIGQTYQEISQNHDLPRTVRIENVGNYTFELTERDLYERPLLPIDKDWTAQLYFDVMTEKLSAIRLVRNDILLKLQPYKVLYRGKLPIKENLDGSNWKKIETGMEKQILLMTNHLRSRYNLKALESHEEAATVAFLHSKDMNDNNYFSHYSPSGDGLKERLGDISYVQAGENIAAQYIDATAAVHGWLNSEDHREALLDPSYTHIGIGVHRRYYTQNFLSIP
;
A
#
# COMPACT_ATOMS: atom_id res chain seq x y z
N MET A 1 -10.29 18.56 -8.18
CA MET A 1 -9.36 17.47 -8.61
C MET A 1 -8.60 17.75 -9.92
N ASP A 2 -9.22 18.16 -11.03
CA ASP A 2 -8.42 18.58 -12.21
C ASP A 2 -7.54 19.81 -11.87
N ASP A 3 -7.96 20.61 -10.90
CA ASP A 3 -7.19 21.72 -10.32
C ASP A 3 -6.02 21.25 -9.41
N LEU A 4 -6.04 20.02 -8.86
CA LEU A 4 -4.94 19.48 -8.02
C LEU A 4 -3.63 19.36 -8.81
N LEU A 5 -3.72 19.06 -10.12
CA LEU A 5 -2.56 19.05 -11.02
C LEU A 5 -2.12 20.45 -11.45
N ALA A 6 -3.00 21.45 -11.37
CA ALA A 6 -2.66 22.84 -11.67
C ALA A 6 -1.96 23.51 -10.49
N GLU A 7 -2.25 23.08 -9.26
CA GLU A 7 -1.64 23.60 -8.03
C GLU A 7 -0.32 22.91 -7.67
N TRP A 8 -0.12 21.64 -8.06
CA TRP A 8 1.07 20.88 -7.70
C TRP A 8 2.08 20.85 -8.85
N ASP A 9 3.34 21.12 -8.49
CA ASP A 9 4.51 21.14 -9.38
C ASP A 9 4.79 19.78 -10.08
N THR A 10 5.95 19.67 -10.75
CA THR A 10 6.43 18.40 -11.30
C THR A 10 6.64 17.36 -10.18
N PRO A 11 6.18 16.09 -10.34
CA PRO A 11 6.38 15.06 -9.33
C PRO A 11 7.85 14.65 -9.22
N ASP A 12 8.27 14.24 -8.02
CA ASP A 12 9.63 13.77 -7.74
C ASP A 12 9.94 12.47 -8.51
N ARG A 13 8.91 11.63 -8.67
CA ARG A 13 9.03 10.35 -9.38
C ARG A 13 7.73 9.98 -10.08
N LYS A 14 7.86 9.22 -11.18
CA LYS A 14 6.75 8.56 -11.87
C LYS A 14 6.95 7.06 -11.84
N ASP A 15 6.02 6.34 -11.22
CA ASP A 15 6.05 4.89 -11.06
C ASP A 15 4.85 4.27 -11.79
N PRO A 16 5.04 3.37 -12.77
CA PRO A 16 3.90 2.69 -13.39
C PRO A 16 3.15 1.83 -12.37
N SER A 17 1.83 1.70 -12.51
CA SER A 17 1.02 0.80 -11.70
C SER A 17 0.62 -0.47 -12.47
N GLY A 18 0.17 -1.48 -11.71
CA GLY A 18 -0.45 -2.69 -12.26
C GLY A 18 -1.85 -2.51 -12.87
N TYR A 19 -2.33 -1.26 -13.00
CA TYR A 19 -3.75 -0.94 -13.23
C TYR A 19 -4.00 0.08 -14.35
N GLY A 20 -2.98 0.37 -15.18
CA GLY A 20 -3.13 1.22 -16.36
C GLY A 20 -3.02 2.72 -16.12
N TYR A 21 -2.54 3.12 -14.94
CA TYR A 21 -2.20 4.49 -14.60
C TYR A 21 -0.78 4.59 -14.05
N ASP A 22 -0.17 5.76 -14.14
CA ASP A 22 1.14 6.04 -13.53
C ASP A 22 0.95 6.79 -12.23
N TRP A 23 1.63 6.36 -11.17
CA TRP A 23 1.75 7.12 -9.94
C TRP A 23 2.72 8.28 -10.14
N TRP A 24 2.25 9.49 -9.87
CA TRP A 24 3.06 10.67 -9.67
C TRP A 24 3.30 10.82 -8.17
N ILE A 25 4.55 10.68 -7.75
CA ILE A 25 4.95 10.66 -6.35
C ILE A 25 5.42 12.05 -5.93
N TYR A 26 4.92 12.54 -4.80
CA TYR A 26 5.31 13.80 -4.17
C TYR A 26 5.81 13.50 -2.75
N GLU A 27 7.13 13.34 -2.61
CA GLU A 27 7.76 12.85 -1.38
C GLU A 27 7.58 13.85 -0.23
N ASP A 28 7.83 15.14 -0.48
CA ASP A 28 7.68 16.21 0.52
C ASP A 28 6.22 16.40 0.98
N LYS A 29 5.26 16.09 0.10
CA LYS A 29 3.82 16.17 0.41
C LYS A 29 3.30 14.89 1.03
N LEU A 30 4.10 13.82 1.05
CA LEU A 30 3.70 12.48 1.47
C LEU A 30 2.37 12.10 0.82
N ALA A 31 2.36 12.22 -0.52
CA ALA A 31 1.20 11.95 -1.34
C ALA A 31 1.62 11.33 -2.68
N GLN A 32 0.69 10.59 -3.28
CA GLN A 32 0.84 10.03 -4.62
C GLN A 32 -0.47 10.17 -5.40
N VAL A 33 -0.38 10.56 -6.67
CA VAL A 33 -1.54 10.81 -7.54
C VAL A 33 -1.45 9.90 -8.76
N GLY A 34 -2.46 9.08 -8.99
CA GLY A 34 -2.55 8.18 -10.13
C GLY A 34 -3.12 8.90 -11.35
N ILE A 35 -2.34 8.96 -12.43
CA ILE A 35 -2.69 9.63 -13.69
C ILE A 35 -2.93 8.60 -14.78
N GLN A 36 -4.13 8.63 -15.39
CA GLN A 36 -4.47 7.83 -16.56
C GLN A 36 -4.87 8.75 -17.70
N SER A 37 -4.15 8.67 -18.83
CA SER A 37 -4.44 9.48 -20.02
C SER A 37 -4.53 11.01 -19.76
N GLY A 38 -3.76 11.50 -18.79
CA GLY A 38 -3.75 12.92 -18.40
C GLY A 38 -4.76 13.32 -17.34
N GLU A 39 -5.63 12.40 -16.90
CA GLU A 39 -6.64 12.65 -15.86
C GLU A 39 -6.24 12.03 -14.52
N VAL A 40 -6.63 12.67 -13.41
CA VAL A 40 -6.52 12.09 -12.07
C VAL A 40 -7.57 10.99 -11.90
N VAL A 41 -7.13 9.79 -11.51
CA VAL A 41 -8.02 8.65 -11.29
C VAL A 41 -7.96 8.09 -9.88
N THR A 42 -6.92 8.44 -9.13
CA THR A 42 -6.79 8.15 -7.70
C THR A 42 -5.75 9.08 -7.06
N ALA A 43 -5.85 9.32 -5.76
CA ALA A 43 -4.82 9.97 -4.96
C ALA A 43 -4.75 9.26 -3.60
N VAL A 44 -3.54 9.11 -3.06
CA VAL A 44 -3.30 8.64 -1.70
C VAL A 44 -2.55 9.71 -0.94
N ALA A 45 -3.07 10.12 0.20
CA ALA A 45 -2.45 11.07 1.11
C ALA A 45 -2.11 10.37 2.44
N PHE A 46 -0.94 10.70 3.00
CA PHE A 46 -0.48 10.21 4.29
C PHE A 46 -0.34 11.32 5.35
N VAL A 47 -0.67 12.57 5.03
CA VAL A 47 -0.78 13.68 5.99
C VAL A 47 -1.93 14.62 5.62
N GLY A 48 -2.46 15.35 6.59
CA GLY A 48 -3.53 16.32 6.36
C GLY A 48 -4.84 15.67 5.91
N GLY A 49 -5.49 16.26 4.91
CA GLY A 49 -6.72 15.76 4.29
C GLY A 49 -6.58 15.67 2.77
N VAL A 50 -7.61 15.16 2.11
CA VAL A 50 -7.75 15.23 0.64
C VAL A 50 -8.86 16.22 0.35
N GLU A 51 -8.68 17.05 -0.67
CA GLU A 51 -9.72 17.97 -1.15
C GLU A 51 -11.04 17.21 -1.37
N ASP A 52 -12.17 17.80 -0.98
CA ASP A 52 -13.52 17.24 -1.07
C ASP A 52 -13.79 15.96 -0.24
N VAL A 53 -12.81 15.47 0.50
CA VAL A 53 -13.01 14.37 1.46
C VAL A 53 -13.25 14.95 2.85
N PRO A 54 -14.42 14.73 3.48
CA PRO A 54 -14.80 15.40 4.72
C PRO A 54 -14.14 14.78 5.98
N VAL A 55 -12.94 14.21 5.83
CA VAL A 55 -12.15 13.62 6.92
C VAL A 55 -10.67 13.96 6.74
N HIS A 56 -9.91 13.91 7.84
CA HIS A 56 -8.48 14.17 7.84
C HIS A 56 -7.73 13.13 8.67
N ILE A 57 -6.46 12.94 8.32
CA ILE A 57 -5.56 11.99 8.96
C ILE A 57 -5.37 12.38 10.43
N GLY A 58 -5.36 11.37 11.30
CA GLY A 58 -5.32 11.51 12.74
C GLY A 58 -6.69 11.49 13.44
N GLN A 59 -7.80 11.65 12.73
CA GLN A 59 -9.14 11.45 13.29
C GLN A 59 -9.33 9.99 13.72
N THR A 60 -10.08 9.79 14.80
CA THR A 60 -10.42 8.45 15.28
C THR A 60 -11.54 7.83 14.44
N TYR A 61 -11.61 6.49 14.43
CA TYR A 61 -12.71 5.77 13.82
C TYR A 61 -14.07 6.21 14.39
N GLN A 62 -14.14 6.43 15.70
CA GLN A 62 -15.34 6.88 16.39
C GLN A 62 -15.81 8.25 15.90
N GLU A 63 -14.91 9.24 15.79
CA GLU A 63 -15.26 10.58 15.31
C GLU A 63 -15.81 10.55 13.88
N ILE A 64 -15.20 9.74 13.01
CA ILE A 64 -15.63 9.61 11.61
C ILE A 64 -17.00 8.91 11.53
N SER A 65 -17.14 7.75 12.20
CA SER A 65 -18.37 6.95 12.16
C SER A 65 -19.59 7.63 12.80
N GLN A 66 -19.39 8.65 13.63
CA GLN A 66 -20.47 9.46 14.20
C GLN A 66 -21.03 10.50 13.23
N ASN A 67 -20.21 10.98 12.29
CA ASN A 67 -20.56 12.08 11.39
C ASN A 67 -20.77 11.63 9.94
N HIS A 68 -20.33 10.41 9.61
CA HIS A 68 -20.37 9.87 8.26
C HIS A 68 -20.88 8.43 8.27
N ASP A 69 -21.69 8.08 7.26
CA ASP A 69 -22.10 6.71 7.04
C ASP A 69 -20.93 5.92 6.43
N LEU A 70 -20.53 4.85 7.11
CA LEU A 70 -19.51 3.90 6.65
C LEU A 70 -20.21 2.57 6.32
N PRO A 71 -20.79 2.46 5.11
CA PRO A 71 -21.69 1.36 4.80
C PRO A 71 -20.95 0.03 4.63
N ARG A 72 -21.60 -1.06 5.07
CA ARG A 72 -21.15 -2.44 4.79
C ARG A 72 -21.20 -2.80 3.31
N THR A 73 -22.01 -2.09 2.54
CA THR A 73 -22.16 -2.32 1.10
C THR A 73 -22.10 -1.02 0.34
N VAL A 74 -21.21 -0.95 -0.66
CA VAL A 74 -21.10 0.21 -1.56
C VAL A 74 -21.49 -0.23 -2.96
N ARG A 75 -22.52 0.42 -3.52
CA ARG A 75 -22.97 0.17 -4.89
C ARG A 75 -22.25 1.12 -5.85
N ILE A 76 -21.76 0.55 -6.94
CA ILE A 76 -21.15 1.28 -8.04
C ILE A 76 -22.07 1.11 -9.24
N GLU A 77 -22.82 2.18 -9.56
CA GLU A 77 -23.85 2.19 -10.62
C GLU A 77 -23.40 2.92 -11.88
N ASN A 78 -22.44 3.85 -11.77
CA ASN A 78 -21.98 4.70 -12.87
C ASN A 78 -21.22 3.94 -13.98
N VAL A 79 -20.71 2.74 -13.69
CA VAL A 79 -19.97 1.89 -14.65
C VAL A 79 -20.52 0.45 -14.78
N GLY A 80 -21.65 0.16 -14.15
CA GLY A 80 -22.32 -1.15 -14.21
C GLY A 80 -23.12 -1.43 -12.95
N ASN A 81 -23.45 -2.70 -12.68
CA ASN A 81 -24.17 -3.08 -11.46
C ASN A 81 -23.25 -3.91 -10.57
N TYR A 82 -22.43 -3.23 -9.77
CA TYR A 82 -21.47 -3.85 -8.86
C TYR A 82 -21.76 -3.41 -7.42
N THR A 83 -21.61 -4.34 -6.48
CA THR A 83 -21.72 -4.05 -5.04
C THR A 83 -20.49 -4.59 -4.33
N PHE A 84 -19.71 -3.69 -3.73
CA PHE A 84 -18.70 -4.09 -2.75
C PHE A 84 -19.38 -4.52 -1.46
N GLU A 85 -18.90 -5.61 -0.87
CA GLU A 85 -19.34 -6.12 0.43
C GLU A 85 -18.12 -6.14 1.37
N LEU A 86 -18.18 -5.33 2.42
CA LEU A 86 -17.13 -5.17 3.41
C LEU A 86 -17.41 -6.11 4.58
N THR A 87 -16.37 -6.80 5.06
CA THR A 87 -16.42 -7.56 6.31
C THR A 87 -16.35 -6.63 7.53
N GLU A 88 -16.65 -7.12 8.74
CA GLU A 88 -16.44 -6.32 9.97
C GLU A 88 -14.99 -5.85 10.12
N ARG A 89 -14.02 -6.70 9.69
CA ARG A 89 -12.61 -6.35 9.68
C ARG A 89 -12.33 -5.21 8.71
N ASP A 90 -12.88 -5.27 7.50
CA ASP A 90 -12.73 -4.19 6.51
C ASP A 90 -13.33 -2.88 6.99
N LEU A 91 -14.46 -2.90 7.69
CA LEU A 91 -15.06 -1.69 8.27
C LEU A 91 -14.15 -1.01 9.27
N TYR A 92 -13.40 -1.78 10.06
CA TYR A 92 -12.52 -1.22 11.08
C TYR A 92 -11.12 -0.84 10.54
N GLU A 93 -10.57 -1.64 9.61
CA GLU A 93 -9.22 -1.40 9.07
C GLU A 93 -9.21 -0.42 7.90
N ARG A 94 -10.24 -0.48 7.05
CA ARG A 94 -10.27 0.20 5.75
C ARG A 94 -11.68 0.41 5.21
N PRO A 95 -12.59 1.13 5.90
CA PRO A 95 -13.93 1.36 5.40
C PRO A 95 -13.92 2.20 4.12
N LEU A 96 -15.04 2.13 3.38
CA LEU A 96 -15.30 2.99 2.25
C LEU A 96 -16.26 4.11 2.65
N LEU A 97 -15.94 5.33 2.22
CA LEU A 97 -16.76 6.52 2.33
C LEU A 97 -17.09 7.00 0.90
N PRO A 98 -18.29 6.71 0.36
CA PRO A 98 -18.71 7.24 -0.93
C PRO A 98 -18.73 8.78 -0.89
N ILE A 99 -18.08 9.44 -1.85
CA ILE A 99 -17.99 10.91 -1.91
C ILE A 99 -19.07 11.44 -2.84
N ASP A 100 -19.14 10.90 -4.05
CA ASP A 100 -20.17 11.20 -5.03
C ASP A 100 -20.43 9.99 -5.95
N LYS A 101 -21.10 10.21 -7.08
CA LYS A 101 -21.42 9.15 -8.05
C LYS A 101 -20.19 8.53 -8.72
N ASP A 102 -19.06 9.23 -8.75
CA ASP A 102 -17.83 8.88 -9.47
C ASP A 102 -16.67 8.55 -8.54
N TRP A 103 -16.67 9.03 -7.29
CA TRP A 103 -15.55 8.91 -6.36
C TRP A 103 -15.92 8.27 -5.03
N THR A 104 -15.00 7.47 -4.52
CA THR A 104 -15.06 6.88 -3.18
C THR A 104 -13.73 7.08 -2.47
N ALA A 105 -13.77 7.44 -1.19
CA ALA A 105 -12.60 7.43 -0.32
C ALA A 105 -12.49 6.09 0.41
N GLN A 106 -11.32 5.45 0.33
CA GLN A 106 -10.92 4.32 1.15
C GLN A 106 -10.06 4.84 2.30
N LEU A 107 -10.51 4.61 3.53
CA LEU A 107 -9.94 5.22 4.74
C LEU A 107 -9.08 4.21 5.48
N TYR A 108 -7.75 4.27 5.41
CA TYR A 108 -6.89 3.28 6.08
C TYR A 108 -6.63 3.67 7.53
N PHE A 109 -7.08 2.84 8.47
CA PHE A 109 -6.85 3.04 9.90
C PHE A 109 -5.61 2.27 10.39
N ASP A 110 -4.89 2.88 11.34
CA ASP A 110 -4.01 2.16 12.25
C ASP A 110 -4.87 1.61 13.39
N VAL A 111 -5.19 0.32 13.34
CA VAL A 111 -6.13 -0.32 14.28
C VAL A 111 -5.67 -0.30 15.73
N MET A 112 -4.36 -0.23 15.96
CA MET A 112 -3.82 -0.20 17.32
C MET A 112 -4.03 1.17 17.99
N THR A 113 -4.06 2.23 17.19
CA THR A 113 -4.29 3.60 17.68
C THR A 113 -5.70 4.13 17.42
N GLU A 114 -6.49 3.37 16.64
CA GLU A 114 -7.82 3.70 16.15
C GLU A 114 -7.88 4.98 15.30
N LYS A 115 -6.74 5.43 14.77
CA LYS A 115 -6.62 6.68 14.02
C LYS A 115 -6.49 6.44 12.53
N LEU A 116 -7.10 7.34 11.76
CA LEU A 116 -6.95 7.39 10.32
C LEU A 116 -5.49 7.67 9.96
N SER A 117 -4.88 6.73 9.26
CA SER A 117 -3.46 6.75 8.90
C SER A 117 -3.25 7.24 7.47
N ALA A 118 -4.12 6.87 6.54
CA ALA A 118 -4.05 7.33 5.16
C ALA A 118 -5.44 7.41 4.52
N ILE A 119 -5.57 8.24 3.50
CA ILE A 119 -6.80 8.37 2.71
C ILE A 119 -6.43 8.05 1.26
N ARG A 120 -7.14 7.10 0.65
CA ARG A 120 -7.13 6.92 -0.80
C ARG A 120 -8.44 7.42 -1.38
N LEU A 121 -8.41 8.52 -2.12
CA LEU A 121 -9.51 8.92 -2.98
C LEU A 121 -9.36 8.20 -4.31
N VAL A 122 -10.41 7.54 -4.79
CA VAL A 122 -10.33 6.69 -5.98
C VAL A 122 -11.62 6.74 -6.79
N ARG A 123 -11.46 6.87 -8.11
CA ARG A 123 -12.58 6.84 -9.04
C ARG A 123 -13.18 5.44 -9.05
N ASN A 124 -14.50 5.35 -9.14
CA ASN A 124 -15.26 4.12 -8.94
C ASN A 124 -14.90 3.02 -9.97
N ASP A 125 -14.52 3.39 -11.19
CA ASP A 125 -14.00 2.46 -12.20
C ASP A 125 -12.64 1.87 -11.81
N ILE A 126 -11.74 2.69 -11.22
CA ILE A 126 -10.45 2.24 -10.70
C ILE A 126 -10.64 1.37 -9.46
N LEU A 127 -11.54 1.75 -8.55
CA LEU A 127 -11.86 0.93 -7.38
C LEU A 127 -12.30 -0.48 -7.79
N LEU A 128 -13.11 -0.60 -8.85
CA LEU A 128 -13.52 -1.88 -9.44
C LEU A 128 -12.40 -2.64 -10.17
N LYS A 129 -11.36 -1.96 -10.67
CA LYS A 129 -10.15 -2.62 -11.19
C LYS A 129 -9.28 -3.15 -10.05
N LEU A 130 -9.12 -2.36 -8.97
CA LEU A 130 -8.35 -2.72 -7.79
C LEU A 130 -8.95 -3.95 -7.09
N GLN A 131 -10.26 -3.94 -6.88
CA GLN A 131 -11.02 -4.97 -6.14
C GLN A 131 -10.47 -5.23 -4.73
N PRO A 132 -10.37 -4.20 -3.85
CA PRO A 132 -9.87 -4.37 -2.49
C PRO A 132 -10.79 -5.22 -1.59
N TYR A 133 -12.06 -5.39 -1.97
CA TYR A 133 -13.07 -6.15 -1.24
C TYR A 133 -13.80 -7.14 -2.14
N LYS A 134 -14.63 -7.98 -1.53
CA LYS A 134 -15.56 -8.86 -2.24
C LYS A 134 -16.51 -8.03 -3.11
N VAL A 135 -16.71 -8.45 -4.36
CA VAL A 135 -17.61 -7.80 -5.32
C VAL A 135 -18.73 -8.74 -5.70
N LEU A 136 -19.98 -8.32 -5.50
CA LEU A 136 -21.17 -8.95 -6.05
C LEU A 136 -21.52 -8.28 -7.38
N TYR A 137 -21.77 -9.06 -8.43
CA TYR A 137 -22.03 -8.53 -9.77
C TYR A 137 -22.83 -9.49 -10.63
N ARG A 138 -23.41 -8.97 -11.71
CA ARG A 138 -23.97 -9.76 -12.82
C ARG A 138 -23.26 -9.36 -14.11
N GLY A 139 -22.77 -10.33 -14.88
CA GLY A 139 -22.06 -10.09 -16.14
C GLY A 139 -20.56 -10.32 -16.02
N LYS A 140 -19.75 -9.45 -16.65
CA LYS A 140 -18.28 -9.54 -16.64
C LYS A 140 -17.70 -8.47 -15.72
N LEU A 141 -16.75 -8.85 -14.87
CA LEU A 141 -15.91 -7.89 -14.17
C LEU A 141 -14.97 -7.18 -15.15
N PRO A 142 -14.54 -5.93 -14.85
CA PRO A 142 -13.48 -5.27 -15.58
C PRO A 142 -12.23 -6.16 -15.65
N ILE A 143 -11.66 -6.26 -16.85
CA ILE A 143 -10.46 -7.06 -17.10
C ILE A 143 -9.28 -6.34 -16.43
N LYS A 144 -8.55 -7.06 -15.57
CA LYS A 144 -7.26 -6.58 -15.04
C LYS A 144 -6.23 -6.59 -16.16
N GLU A 145 -5.38 -5.56 -16.23
CA GLU A 145 -4.44 -5.42 -17.34
C GLU A 145 -3.51 -6.64 -17.46
N ASN A 146 -3.26 -7.07 -18.70
CA ASN A 146 -2.31 -8.13 -18.99
C ASN A 146 -0.94 -7.51 -19.26
N LEU A 147 -0.16 -7.33 -18.19
CA LEU A 147 1.14 -6.68 -18.23
C LEU A 147 2.25 -7.69 -18.52
N ASP A 148 3.15 -7.36 -19.46
CA ASP A 148 4.34 -8.15 -19.74
C ASP A 148 5.43 -8.03 -18.65
N GLY A 149 6.46 -8.89 -18.71
CA GLY A 149 7.51 -8.94 -17.70
C GLY A 149 8.38 -7.68 -17.58
N SER A 150 8.52 -6.89 -18.65
CA SER A 150 9.30 -5.64 -18.61
C SER A 150 8.54 -4.53 -17.89
N ASN A 151 7.21 -4.52 -18.02
CA ASN A 151 6.33 -3.62 -17.28
C ASN A 151 6.34 -3.97 -15.79
N TRP A 152 6.30 -5.26 -15.45
CA TRP A 152 6.36 -5.70 -14.05
C TRP A 152 7.60 -5.24 -13.31
N LYS A 153 8.79 -5.33 -13.92
CA LYS A 153 10.03 -4.87 -13.27
C LYS A 153 9.97 -3.40 -12.84
N LYS A 154 9.42 -2.53 -13.69
CA LYS A 154 9.28 -1.09 -13.35
C LYS A 154 8.25 -0.87 -12.24
N ILE A 155 7.15 -1.61 -12.26
CA ILE A 155 6.10 -1.56 -11.24
C ILE A 155 6.67 -2.04 -9.90
N GLU A 156 7.41 -3.15 -9.89
CA GLU A 156 8.09 -3.72 -8.72
C GLU A 156 9.03 -2.69 -8.09
N THR A 157 9.94 -2.10 -8.86
CA THR A 157 10.84 -1.04 -8.38
C THR A 157 10.09 0.19 -7.87
N GLY A 158 8.98 0.57 -8.50
CA GLY A 158 8.12 1.65 -8.02
C GLY A 158 7.50 1.32 -6.65
N MET A 159 6.97 0.10 -6.49
CA MET A 159 6.41 -0.38 -5.24
C MET A 159 7.45 -0.45 -4.12
N GLU A 160 8.67 -0.91 -4.39
CA GLU A 160 9.78 -0.93 -3.42
C GLU A 160 10.05 0.46 -2.84
N LYS A 161 10.15 1.48 -3.70
CA LYS A 161 10.38 2.88 -3.29
C LYS A 161 9.19 3.47 -2.54
N GLN A 162 7.97 3.16 -2.97
CA GLN A 162 6.76 3.59 -2.27
C GLN A 162 6.69 2.97 -0.86
N ILE A 163 7.01 1.68 -0.71
CA ILE A 163 7.07 0.99 0.58
C ILE A 163 8.11 1.65 1.51
N LEU A 164 9.29 2.01 0.99
CA LEU A 164 10.32 2.70 1.77
C LEU A 164 9.82 4.05 2.29
N LEU A 165 9.27 4.88 1.39
CA LEU A 165 8.73 6.20 1.71
C LEU A 165 7.65 6.10 2.80
N MET A 166 6.67 5.22 2.63
CA MET A 166 5.59 5.03 3.60
C MET A 166 6.09 4.46 4.92
N THR A 167 7.05 3.52 4.90
CA THR A 167 7.65 2.95 6.12
C THR A 167 8.35 4.04 6.93
N ASN A 168 9.17 4.86 6.28
CA ASN A 168 9.88 5.95 6.96
C ASN A 168 8.93 7.05 7.45
N HIS A 169 7.84 7.31 6.74
CA HIS A 169 6.79 8.19 7.22
C HIS A 169 6.08 7.64 8.46
N LEU A 170 5.71 6.36 8.47
CA LEU A 170 5.13 5.72 9.64
C LEU A 170 6.09 5.81 10.84
N ARG A 171 7.37 5.50 10.64
CA ARG A 171 8.40 5.61 11.67
C ARG A 171 8.53 7.04 12.23
N SER A 172 8.46 8.07 11.38
CA SER A 172 8.56 9.47 11.82
C SER A 172 7.42 9.86 12.77
N ARG A 173 6.21 9.34 12.57
CA ARG A 173 5.07 9.55 13.50
C ARG A 173 5.31 9.00 14.91
N TYR A 174 6.20 8.02 15.04
CA TYR A 174 6.63 7.45 16.32
C TYR A 174 7.97 8.02 16.80
N ASN A 175 8.44 9.13 16.21
CA ASN A 175 9.74 9.75 16.49
C ASN A 175 10.94 8.81 16.28
N LEU A 176 10.79 7.84 15.38
CA LEU A 176 11.84 6.91 15.01
C LEU A 176 12.64 7.45 13.84
N LYS A 177 13.94 7.10 13.80
CA LYS A 177 14.80 7.42 12.67
C LYS A 177 14.32 6.70 11.41
N ALA A 178 14.46 7.37 10.27
CA ALA A 178 14.28 6.76 8.97
C ALA A 178 15.30 5.61 8.78
N LEU A 179 14.86 4.55 8.12
CA LEU A 179 15.70 3.43 7.69
C LEU A 179 16.38 3.78 6.38
N GLU A 180 17.66 3.46 6.28
CA GLU A 180 18.45 3.57 5.06
C GLU A 180 18.24 2.34 4.16
N SER A 181 18.13 2.54 2.85
CA SER A 181 18.00 1.42 1.92
C SER A 181 19.29 0.61 1.83
N HIS A 182 19.20 -0.72 1.89
CA HIS A 182 20.34 -1.62 1.75
C HIS A 182 20.19 -2.54 0.53
N GLU A 183 21.04 -2.36 -0.48
CA GLU A 183 20.88 -2.99 -1.81
C GLU A 183 21.00 -4.53 -1.79
N GLU A 184 21.98 -5.07 -1.06
CA GLU A 184 22.15 -6.53 -0.99
C GLU A 184 20.96 -7.20 -0.28
N ALA A 185 20.52 -6.64 0.84
CA ALA A 185 19.32 -7.08 1.55
C ALA A 185 18.04 -6.94 0.69
N ALA A 186 17.94 -5.92 -0.16
CA ALA A 186 16.85 -5.75 -1.10
C ALA A 186 16.87 -6.85 -2.17
N THR A 187 18.06 -7.24 -2.65
CA THR A 187 18.22 -8.38 -3.57
C THR A 187 17.74 -9.67 -2.91
N VAL A 188 18.11 -9.92 -1.65
CA VAL A 188 17.64 -11.07 -0.87
C VAL A 188 16.11 -11.05 -0.70
N ALA A 189 15.54 -9.90 -0.36
CA ALA A 189 14.09 -9.72 -0.21
C ALA A 189 13.35 -10.00 -1.52
N PHE A 190 13.88 -9.53 -2.65
CA PHE A 190 13.30 -9.76 -3.98
C PHE A 190 13.32 -11.24 -4.34
N LEU A 191 14.45 -11.91 -4.10
CA LEU A 191 14.58 -13.35 -4.36
C LEU A 191 13.60 -14.16 -3.50
N HIS A 192 13.36 -13.78 -2.24
CA HIS A 192 12.38 -14.44 -1.38
C HIS A 192 10.93 -14.20 -1.85
N SER A 193 10.58 -12.96 -2.22
CA SER A 193 9.29 -12.66 -2.84
C SER A 193 9.07 -13.45 -4.13
N LYS A 194 10.12 -13.61 -4.93
CA LYS A 194 10.09 -14.41 -6.16
C LYS A 194 9.94 -15.90 -5.85
N ASP A 195 10.68 -16.43 -4.89
CA ASP A 195 10.60 -17.83 -4.45
C ASP A 195 9.19 -18.18 -3.98
N MET A 196 8.61 -17.36 -3.10
CA MET A 196 7.22 -17.51 -2.63
C MET A 196 6.22 -17.52 -3.79
N ASN A 197 6.43 -16.69 -4.81
CA ASN A 197 5.57 -16.64 -5.99
C ASN A 197 5.72 -17.88 -6.87
N ASP A 198 6.96 -18.25 -7.23
CA ASP A 198 7.24 -19.35 -8.17
C ASP A 198 6.88 -20.71 -7.57
N ASN A 199 7.12 -20.89 -6.26
CA ASN A 199 6.90 -22.15 -5.56
C ASN A 199 5.57 -22.22 -4.79
N ASN A 200 4.70 -21.22 -4.95
CA ASN A 200 3.33 -21.20 -4.40
C ASN A 200 3.26 -21.45 -2.89
N TYR A 201 4.12 -20.79 -2.12
CA TYR A 201 4.10 -20.83 -0.65
C TYR A 201 4.12 -19.42 -0.06
N PHE A 202 3.86 -19.32 1.24
CA PHE A 202 3.94 -18.07 1.99
C PHE A 202 4.49 -18.35 3.39
N SER A 203 5.78 -18.08 3.60
CA SER A 203 6.50 -18.42 4.83
C SER A 203 7.80 -17.61 4.93
N HIS A 204 8.25 -17.38 6.17
CA HIS A 204 9.59 -16.85 6.46
C HIS A 204 10.73 -17.84 6.14
N TYR A 205 10.40 -19.11 5.90
CA TYR A 205 11.34 -20.16 5.54
C TYR A 205 11.08 -20.61 4.11
N SER A 206 12.15 -20.76 3.32
CA SER A 206 12.06 -21.40 2.00
C SER A 206 11.66 -22.88 2.12
N PRO A 207 11.25 -23.54 1.03
CA PRO A 207 10.98 -24.98 1.05
C PRO A 207 12.20 -25.84 1.40
N SER A 208 13.43 -25.33 1.20
CA SER A 208 14.68 -25.96 1.65
C SER A 208 14.92 -25.82 3.15
N GLY A 209 14.14 -24.99 3.85
CA GLY A 209 14.28 -24.71 5.28
C GLY A 209 15.14 -23.49 5.60
N ASP A 210 15.60 -22.74 4.59
CA ASP A 210 16.45 -21.56 4.79
C ASP A 210 15.60 -20.39 5.31
N GLY A 211 15.93 -19.91 6.52
CA GLY A 211 15.34 -18.74 7.12
C GLY A 211 16.01 -17.45 6.64
N LEU A 212 15.59 -16.30 7.20
CA LEU A 212 16.16 -14.99 6.84
C LEU A 212 17.68 -14.97 7.00
N LYS A 213 18.20 -15.53 8.09
CA LYS A 213 19.63 -15.55 8.39
C LYS A 213 20.42 -16.27 7.28
N GLU A 214 19.94 -17.44 6.87
CA GLU A 214 20.57 -18.23 5.82
C GLU A 214 20.49 -17.50 4.47
N ARG A 215 19.36 -16.84 4.19
CA ARG A 215 19.18 -16.05 2.95
C ARG A 215 20.02 -14.77 2.90
N LEU A 216 20.28 -14.13 4.03
CA LEU A 216 21.14 -12.92 4.11
C LEU A 216 22.62 -13.24 3.86
N GLY A 217 23.04 -14.50 4.04
CA GLY A 217 24.39 -14.96 3.71
C GLY A 217 25.48 -14.16 4.43
N ASP A 218 26.38 -13.54 3.66
CA ASP A 218 27.57 -12.84 4.15
C ASP A 218 27.30 -11.36 4.53
N ILE A 219 26.06 -10.88 4.41
CA ILE A 219 25.70 -9.51 4.82
C ILE A 219 25.99 -9.37 6.32
N SER A 220 26.80 -8.37 6.68
CA SER A 220 27.16 -8.10 8.08
C SER A 220 26.10 -7.25 8.78
N TYR A 221 25.54 -7.76 9.88
CA TYR A 221 24.54 -7.07 10.70
C TYR A 221 24.59 -7.56 12.15
N VAL A 222 24.02 -6.78 13.07
CA VAL A 222 23.86 -7.14 14.50
C VAL A 222 22.54 -7.87 14.74
N GLN A 223 21.46 -7.36 14.14
CA GLN A 223 20.11 -7.92 14.22
C GLN A 223 19.43 -7.82 12.85
N ALA A 224 18.55 -8.77 12.55
CA ALA A 224 17.72 -8.74 11.36
C ALA A 224 16.27 -9.14 11.68
N GLY A 225 15.33 -8.61 10.92
CA GLY A 225 13.91 -8.94 10.97
C GLY A 225 13.30 -8.98 9.58
N GLU A 226 12.15 -9.65 9.43
CA GLU A 226 11.47 -9.76 8.13
C GLU A 226 9.96 -9.54 8.26
N ASN A 227 9.42 -8.74 7.36
CA ASN A 227 7.99 -8.72 7.06
C ASN A 227 7.73 -9.30 5.67
N ILE A 228 6.71 -10.14 5.54
CA ILE A 228 6.24 -10.65 4.24
C ILE A 228 4.76 -10.34 4.04
N ALA A 229 4.36 -10.06 2.80
CA ALA A 229 2.98 -9.86 2.42
C ALA A 229 2.73 -10.45 1.03
N ALA A 230 1.49 -10.88 0.77
CA ALA A 230 1.11 -11.41 -0.52
C ALA A 230 -0.30 -10.97 -0.93
N GLN A 231 -0.53 -10.87 -2.23
CA GLN A 231 -1.83 -10.64 -2.88
C GLN A 231 -2.52 -9.30 -2.57
N TYR A 232 -1.84 -8.37 -1.89
CA TYR A 232 -2.30 -6.99 -1.76
C TYR A 232 -2.37 -6.30 -3.13
N ILE A 233 -3.33 -5.37 -3.25
CA ILE A 233 -3.57 -4.64 -4.50
C ILE A 233 -2.38 -3.77 -4.89
N ASP A 234 -1.65 -3.21 -3.92
CA ASP A 234 -0.46 -2.39 -4.15
C ASP A 234 0.34 -2.19 -2.85
N ALA A 235 1.41 -1.41 -2.95
CA ALA A 235 2.29 -1.01 -1.85
C ALA A 235 1.53 -0.39 -0.66
N THR A 236 0.60 0.54 -0.90
CA THR A 236 -0.15 1.20 0.20
C THR A 236 -0.93 0.18 1.01
N ALA A 237 -1.59 -0.76 0.33
CA ALA A 237 -2.35 -1.80 0.99
C ALA A 237 -1.45 -2.78 1.76
N ALA A 238 -0.28 -3.15 1.21
CA ALA A 238 0.68 -4.01 1.88
C ALA A 238 1.24 -3.37 3.18
N VAL A 239 1.64 -2.09 3.12
CA VAL A 239 2.17 -1.37 4.28
C VAL A 239 1.14 -1.26 5.41
N HIS A 240 -0.12 -0.97 5.10
CA HIS A 240 -1.18 -0.95 6.12
C HIS A 240 -1.52 -2.35 6.63
N GLY A 241 -1.38 -3.39 5.79
CA GLY A 241 -1.48 -4.78 6.20
C GLY A 241 -0.45 -5.15 7.28
N TRP A 242 0.80 -4.73 7.09
CA TRP A 242 1.85 -4.89 8.11
C TRP A 242 1.59 -4.04 9.35
N LEU A 243 1.18 -2.78 9.19
CA LEU A 243 0.89 -1.87 10.31
C LEU A 243 -0.18 -2.41 11.27
N ASN A 244 -1.18 -3.12 10.72
CA ASN A 244 -2.33 -3.68 11.44
C ASN A 244 -2.13 -5.13 11.88
N SER A 245 -0.91 -5.67 11.77
CA SER A 245 -0.53 -6.97 12.31
C SER A 245 0.49 -6.77 13.42
N GLU A 246 0.23 -7.29 14.62
CA GLU A 246 1.08 -7.10 15.80
C GLU A 246 2.56 -7.42 15.53
N ASP A 247 2.86 -8.65 15.11
CA ASP A 247 4.24 -9.09 14.83
C ASP A 247 4.94 -8.24 13.74
N HIS A 248 4.24 -7.93 12.64
CA HIS A 248 4.83 -7.15 11.55
C HIS A 248 5.03 -5.67 11.92
N ARG A 249 4.15 -5.14 12.77
CA ARG A 249 4.22 -3.79 13.30
C ARG A 249 5.41 -3.63 14.23
N GLU A 250 5.71 -4.63 15.06
CA GLU A 250 6.91 -4.62 15.90
C GLU A 250 8.15 -4.41 15.04
N ALA A 251 8.32 -5.14 13.94
CA ALA A 251 9.44 -4.95 13.03
C ALA A 251 9.46 -3.56 12.37
N LEU A 252 8.31 -3.06 11.90
CA LEU A 252 8.19 -1.72 11.30
C LEU A 252 8.64 -0.60 12.25
N LEU A 253 8.34 -0.74 13.54
CA LEU A 253 8.53 0.29 14.56
C LEU A 253 9.67 -0.02 15.54
N ASP A 254 10.49 -1.04 15.29
CA ASP A 254 11.64 -1.34 16.11
C ASP A 254 12.72 -0.23 15.93
N PRO A 255 13.13 0.46 17.01
CA PRO A 255 14.14 1.50 16.95
C PRO A 255 15.57 0.97 16.72
N SER A 256 15.80 -0.33 16.89
CA SER A 256 17.12 -0.96 16.71
C SER A 256 17.54 -1.09 15.25
N TYR A 257 16.56 -1.16 14.33
CA TYR A 257 16.84 -1.21 12.90
C TYR A 257 17.29 0.15 12.37
N THR A 258 18.34 0.11 11.55
CA THR A 258 18.94 1.27 10.88
C THR A 258 18.79 1.19 9.36
N HIS A 259 18.66 -0.01 8.82
CA HIS A 259 18.60 -0.26 7.39
C HIS A 259 17.44 -1.18 7.01
N ILE A 260 17.06 -1.13 5.73
CA ILE A 260 16.00 -1.98 5.17
C ILE A 260 16.30 -2.35 3.72
N GLY A 261 16.16 -3.64 3.39
CA GLY A 261 16.07 -4.15 2.03
C GLY A 261 14.61 -4.44 1.70
N ILE A 262 14.09 -3.87 0.61
CA ILE A 262 12.71 -4.14 0.17
C ILE A 262 12.79 -4.81 -1.19
N GLY A 263 12.04 -5.89 -1.35
CA GLY A 263 11.93 -6.60 -2.61
C GLY A 263 10.50 -6.95 -2.92
N VAL A 264 10.11 -6.74 -4.18
CA VAL A 264 8.75 -7.03 -4.64
C VAL A 264 8.81 -7.89 -5.90
N HIS A 265 8.09 -9.01 -5.90
CA HIS A 265 7.87 -9.80 -7.11
C HIS A 265 6.38 -10.01 -7.34
N ARG A 266 5.86 -9.44 -8.43
CA ARG A 266 4.43 -9.36 -8.73
C ARG A 266 3.61 -8.81 -7.56
N ARG A 267 2.99 -9.70 -6.77
CA ARG A 267 2.16 -9.37 -5.60
C ARG A 267 2.69 -10.02 -4.33
N TYR A 268 3.98 -10.31 -4.29
CA TYR A 268 4.69 -10.74 -3.10
C TYR A 268 5.65 -9.62 -2.71
N TYR A 269 5.66 -9.29 -1.43
CA TYR A 269 6.40 -8.16 -0.88
C TYR A 269 7.19 -8.65 0.32
N THR A 270 8.46 -8.25 0.42
CA THR A 270 9.33 -8.58 1.53
C THR A 270 10.07 -7.33 2.01
N GLN A 271 10.11 -7.11 3.32
CA GLN A 271 10.97 -6.14 3.98
C GLN A 271 11.96 -6.89 4.87
N ASN A 272 13.26 -6.74 4.62
CA ASN A 272 14.34 -7.25 5.44
C ASN A 272 14.97 -6.09 6.20
N PHE A 273 14.70 -5.99 7.49
CA PHE A 273 15.25 -4.97 8.36
C PHE A 273 16.61 -5.40 8.89
N LEU A 274 17.56 -4.48 9.00
CA LEU A 274 18.90 -4.74 9.52
C LEU A 274 19.31 -3.67 10.54
N SER A 275 20.02 -4.10 11.58
CA SER A 275 20.76 -3.23 12.49
C SER A 275 22.23 -3.29 12.12
N ILE A 276 22.72 -2.24 11.46
CA ILE A 276 24.12 -2.06 11.08
C ILE A 276 24.69 -0.90 11.93
N PRO A 277 25.88 -1.07 12.56
CA PRO A 277 26.54 -0.05 13.37
C PRO A 277 26.94 1.22 12.62
#